data_AF-A0A2T2X252-F1
#
_entry.id   AF-A0A2T2X252-F1
#
_cell.length_a   1.000
_cell.length_b   1.000
_cell.length_c   1.000
_cell.angle_alpha   90.00
_cell.angle_beta   90.00
_cell.angle_gamma   90.00
#
_symmetry.space_group_name_H-M   'P 1'
#
loop_
_entity.id
_entity.type
_entity.pdbx_description
1 polymer ?
#
loop_
_entity_poly.entity_id
_entity_poly.type
_entity_poly.pdbx_seq_one_letter_code
_entity_poly.pdbx_strand_id
1 'polypeptide(L)'
;MNIWHALIGRPLKDREEQAVRVGVIEGLSVLAPDALSSVAYGTQEILIELQRAGITALWYVLPISAVIVVLLTFLVISYRQIIRSYPGGGGAYVIGRDTLGADASLIAGAALLIDYTLTVAVSVTAGVAAVVAAFPVLTPWTVGLSVAIVIVLAILNLRGLRESARAFALPTYLFIFMILLMAVVGLFKPLPEAPPWHSYITPPLGAVGLFVVLRAFSSGSSALTGIEAISNGVPIFQEPAPTRARTTLLLLGLFLGSMFLGTSIISYRYHIIPSANTTVLQQLAADIFGRGIFFYGLSFVTMAILAIAANTSFAGFPQLSSIMARDQWMPRMFLSRGDRLVYQNGVIILALVAIILIVGFGGNTTNLIPLYAIGVYLSFTIAMLSLAVKTWRNRTQFSKRAVIVLVGMGLMGATLTALVVIVSLITKFTQGAWIVALALPLLIWGMRKIRRHYRAVADELRVTDYSLKPVPAKIVAVVPVNSINRLSIKSLSVALGLAEEVVALHVVRSQEPPHQFEERWEKWNPDPRIKLAVVPTQYRSVVRPVVRYVDLLSHQNPENHVVIILPELIVRYVWEHFLHNQLALTLETVFIFRKNVTVMIMPYKLQGY
;
A
#
# COMPACT_ATOMS: atom_id res chain seq x y z
N MET A 1 -10.87 -23.68 -14.86
CA MET A 1 -11.28 -22.91 -13.65
C MET A 1 -10.07 -22.09 -13.23
N ASN A 2 -10.10 -20.76 -13.38
CA ASN A 2 -8.93 -19.91 -13.15
C ASN A 2 -8.47 -20.01 -11.67
N ILE A 3 -7.19 -20.30 -11.43
CA ILE A 3 -6.56 -20.35 -10.08
C ILE A 3 -6.89 -19.07 -9.28
N TRP A 4 -7.00 -17.94 -9.97
CA TRP A 4 -7.46 -16.66 -9.44
C TRP A 4 -8.84 -16.71 -8.76
N HIS A 5 -9.81 -17.46 -9.30
CA HIS A 5 -11.13 -17.57 -8.69
C HIS A 5 -11.14 -18.48 -7.46
N ALA A 6 -10.26 -19.48 -7.40
CA ALA A 6 -10.11 -20.33 -6.22
C ALA A 6 -9.43 -19.58 -5.06
N LEU A 7 -8.46 -18.72 -5.37
CA LEU A 7 -7.76 -17.89 -4.39
C LEU A 7 -8.59 -16.70 -3.92
N ILE A 8 -9.24 -15.97 -4.84
CA ILE A 8 -9.92 -14.71 -4.52
C ILE A 8 -11.41 -14.91 -4.24
N GLY A 9 -12.08 -15.90 -4.83
CA GLY A 9 -13.53 -16.15 -4.69
C GLY A 9 -14.40 -15.40 -5.71
N ARG A 10 -15.74 -15.61 -5.66
CA ARG A 10 -16.72 -15.06 -6.62
C ARG A 10 -16.83 -13.52 -6.58
N PRO A 11 -17.16 -12.86 -7.71
CA PRO A 11 -17.34 -11.40 -7.81
C PRO A 11 -18.52 -10.90 -6.96
N LEU A 12 -18.42 -9.67 -6.44
CA LEU A 12 -19.46 -9.01 -5.63
C LEU A 12 -20.18 -7.92 -6.45
N LYS A 13 -21.47 -7.68 -6.17
CA LYS A 13 -22.25 -6.63 -6.84
C LYS A 13 -22.03 -5.26 -6.16
N ASP A 14 -21.90 -4.19 -6.95
CA ASP A 14 -21.70 -2.80 -6.48
C ASP A 14 -22.72 -2.33 -5.43
N ARG A 15 -23.98 -2.81 -5.49
CA ARG A 15 -25.07 -2.36 -4.60
C ARG A 15 -25.00 -2.90 -3.17
N GLU A 16 -24.06 -3.80 -2.87
CA GLU A 16 -23.87 -4.34 -1.51
C GLU A 16 -22.91 -3.50 -0.63
N GLU A 17 -22.49 -2.31 -1.10
CA GLU A 17 -21.48 -1.43 -0.45
C GLU A 17 -22.00 -0.67 0.79
N GLN A 18 -23.13 -1.04 1.39
CA GLN A 18 -23.47 -0.51 2.71
C GLN A 18 -22.63 -1.24 3.78
N ALA A 19 -21.40 -0.75 3.99
CA ALA A 19 -20.59 -1.14 5.13
C ALA A 19 -21.42 -0.94 6.42
N VAL A 20 -21.42 -1.95 7.28
CA VAL A 20 -22.03 -1.86 8.61
C VAL A 20 -21.36 -0.70 9.34
N ARG A 21 -22.10 0.40 9.50
CA ARG A 21 -21.58 1.57 10.22
C ARG A 21 -21.30 1.18 11.66
N VAL A 22 -20.15 1.61 12.19
CA VAL A 22 -19.68 1.20 13.53
C VAL A 22 -20.10 2.18 14.61
N GLY A 23 -20.35 1.66 15.82
CA GLY A 23 -20.50 2.45 17.03
C GLY A 23 -19.15 2.89 17.59
N VAL A 24 -19.14 3.44 18.82
CA VAL A 24 -17.90 3.88 19.50
C VAL A 24 -17.06 2.69 19.93
N ILE A 25 -17.70 1.64 20.46
CA ILE A 25 -17.04 0.42 20.93
C ILE A 25 -16.46 -0.33 19.72
N GLU A 26 -17.28 -0.60 18.72
CA GLU A 26 -16.84 -1.26 17.49
C GLU A 26 -15.77 -0.44 16.76
N GLY A 27 -15.92 0.90 16.72
CA GLY A 27 -14.93 1.79 16.13
C GLY A 27 -13.57 1.73 16.83
N LEU A 28 -13.55 1.61 18.17
CA LEU A 28 -12.30 1.40 18.92
C LEU A 28 -11.65 0.07 18.51
N SER A 29 -12.42 -1.01 18.39
CA SER A 29 -11.86 -2.31 18.01
C SER A 29 -11.36 -2.41 16.58
N VAL A 30 -11.92 -1.62 15.66
CA VAL A 30 -11.56 -1.69 14.23
C VAL A 30 -10.45 -0.71 13.88
N LEU A 31 -10.46 0.51 14.44
CA LEU A 31 -9.57 1.59 14.01
C LEU A 31 -8.45 1.90 14.99
N ALA A 32 -8.56 1.48 16.26
CA ALA A 32 -7.53 1.70 17.26
C ALA A 32 -6.48 0.59 17.46
N PRO A 33 -6.58 -0.64 16.90
CA PRO A 33 -5.55 -1.68 17.08
C PRO A 33 -4.14 -1.21 16.73
N ASP A 34 -3.98 -0.42 15.67
CA ASP A 34 -2.68 0.15 15.28
C ASP A 34 -2.01 0.92 16.43
N ALA A 35 -2.74 1.88 16.99
CA ALA A 35 -2.27 2.66 18.14
C ALA A 35 -2.13 1.84 19.43
N LEU A 36 -3.11 1.01 19.78
CA LEU A 36 -3.09 0.23 21.02
C LEU A 36 -1.98 -0.83 21.02
N SER A 37 -1.76 -1.48 19.88
CA SER A 37 -0.74 -2.51 19.74
C SER A 37 0.69 -1.96 19.85
N SER A 38 0.88 -0.66 19.60
CA SER A 38 2.18 -0.01 19.71
C SER A 38 2.78 -0.04 21.14
N VAL A 39 1.96 -0.29 22.17
CA VAL A 39 2.42 -0.57 23.54
C VAL A 39 3.29 -1.82 23.60
N ALA A 40 3.11 -2.78 22.68
CA ALA A 40 3.87 -4.03 22.66
C ALA A 40 5.38 -3.84 22.45
N TYR A 41 5.77 -2.77 21.78
CA TYR A 41 7.18 -2.43 21.52
C TYR A 41 7.59 -1.05 22.04
N GLY A 42 6.67 -0.12 22.31
CA GLY A 42 6.98 1.26 22.69
C GLY A 42 7.91 1.38 23.92
N THR A 43 7.52 0.80 25.06
CA THR A 43 8.36 0.81 26.28
C THR A 43 9.68 0.07 26.05
N GLN A 44 9.64 -1.02 25.28
CA GLN A 44 10.83 -1.81 24.96
C GLN A 44 11.88 -0.98 24.20
N GLU A 45 11.46 -0.22 23.21
CA GLU A 45 12.38 0.58 22.39
C GLU A 45 13.00 1.74 23.18
N ILE A 46 12.31 2.28 24.20
CA ILE A 46 12.93 3.22 25.15
C ILE A 46 14.06 2.52 25.91
N LEU A 47 13.77 1.35 26.49
CA LEU A 47 14.74 0.62 27.31
C LEU A 47 15.95 0.16 26.50
N ILE A 48 15.77 -0.28 25.26
CA ILE A 48 16.87 -0.68 24.37
C ILE A 48 17.83 0.49 24.11
N GLU A 49 17.30 1.70 23.86
CA GLU A 49 18.15 2.87 23.65
C GLU A 49 18.84 3.33 24.93
N LEU A 50 18.16 3.27 26.08
CA LEU A 50 18.75 3.60 27.38
C LEU A 50 19.82 2.59 27.79
N GLN A 51 19.62 1.30 27.54
CA GLN A 51 20.57 0.23 27.87
C GLN A 51 21.95 0.47 27.22
N ARG A 52 21.99 1.04 26.02
CA ARG A 52 23.24 1.38 25.33
C ARG A 52 24.08 2.45 26.05
N ALA A 53 23.44 3.27 26.88
CA ALA A 53 24.12 4.25 27.72
C ALA A 53 24.48 3.71 29.11
N GLY A 54 24.06 2.48 29.44
CA GLY A 54 24.32 1.79 30.69
C GLY A 54 23.07 1.47 31.48
N ILE A 55 23.17 0.48 32.38
CA ILE A 55 22.06 0.02 33.23
C ILE A 55 21.55 1.16 34.13
N THR A 56 22.43 2.08 34.53
CA THR A 56 22.08 3.26 35.34
C THR A 56 21.23 4.28 34.59
N ALA A 57 21.08 4.19 33.27
CA ALA A 57 20.22 5.08 32.49
C ALA A 57 18.77 4.57 32.41
N LEU A 58 18.49 3.32 32.80
CA LEU A 58 17.15 2.71 32.63
C LEU A 58 16.06 3.43 33.43
N TRP A 59 16.38 4.14 34.52
CA TRP A 59 15.40 4.91 35.28
C TRP A 59 14.77 6.06 34.47
N TYR A 60 15.45 6.54 33.42
CA TYR A 60 14.91 7.56 32.52
C TYR A 60 13.68 7.09 31.74
N VAL A 61 13.34 5.78 31.77
CA VAL A 61 12.11 5.25 31.17
C VAL A 61 10.87 5.97 31.70
N LEU A 62 10.83 6.34 32.98
CA LEU A 62 9.68 7.03 33.60
C LEU A 62 9.51 8.47 33.09
N PRO A 63 10.49 9.38 33.24
CA PRO A 63 10.33 10.76 32.75
C PRO A 63 10.11 10.81 31.24
N ILE A 64 10.78 9.95 30.46
CA ILE A 64 10.56 9.88 29.01
C ILE A 64 9.12 9.43 28.70
N SER A 65 8.62 8.39 29.37
CA SER A 65 7.24 7.92 29.17
C SER A 65 6.22 8.98 29.57
N ALA A 66 6.45 9.73 30.66
CA ALA A 66 5.59 10.82 31.07
C ALA A 66 5.52 11.93 29.99
N VAL A 67 6.66 12.34 29.41
CA VAL A 67 6.70 13.32 28.30
C VAL A 67 5.96 12.80 27.07
N ILE A 68 6.08 11.51 26.74
CA ILE A 68 5.36 10.88 25.63
C ILE A 68 3.84 10.88 25.89
N VAL A 69 3.39 10.62 27.11
CA VAL A 69 1.96 10.68 27.47
C VAL A 69 1.42 12.12 27.43
N VAL A 70 2.23 13.11 27.79
CA VAL A 70 1.87 14.53 27.60
C VAL A 70 1.72 14.85 26.10
N LEU A 71 2.66 14.38 25.27
CA LEU A 71 2.56 14.53 23.82
C LEU A 71 1.33 13.82 23.25
N LEU A 72 1.00 12.60 23.72
CA LEU A 72 -0.22 11.87 23.36
C LEU A 72 -1.46 12.70 23.68
N THR A 73 -1.53 13.23 24.90
CA THR A 73 -2.66 14.05 25.36
C THR A 73 -2.84 15.25 24.44
N PHE A 74 -1.75 15.92 24.10
CA PHE A 74 -1.75 17.04 23.17
C PHE A 74 -2.24 16.64 21.77
N LEU A 75 -1.75 15.53 21.22
CA LEU A 75 -2.16 15.01 19.92
C LEU A 75 -3.64 14.63 19.91
N VAL A 76 -4.14 13.93 20.93
CA VAL A 76 -5.55 13.56 21.08
C VAL A 76 -6.45 14.79 21.08
N ILE A 77 -6.11 15.84 21.85
CA ILE A 77 -6.90 17.07 21.86
C ILE A 77 -6.88 17.73 20.47
N SER A 78 -5.72 17.78 19.82
CA SER A 78 -5.57 18.43 18.52
C SER A 78 -6.31 17.68 17.40
N TYR A 79 -6.20 16.35 17.35
CA TYR A 79 -6.94 15.51 16.39
C TYR A 79 -8.45 15.55 16.61
N ARG A 80 -8.93 15.72 17.85
CA ARG A 80 -10.36 15.97 18.10
C ARG A 80 -10.85 17.28 17.47
N GLN A 81 -9.99 18.29 17.32
CA GLN A 81 -10.32 19.54 16.61
C GLN A 81 -10.24 19.36 15.09
N ILE A 82 -9.28 18.56 14.61
CA ILE A 82 -9.18 18.20 13.19
C ILE A 82 -10.46 17.49 12.74
N ILE A 83 -10.91 16.45 13.45
CA ILE A 83 -12.14 15.70 13.13
C ILE A 83 -13.36 16.64 13.12
N ARG A 84 -13.42 17.60 14.04
CA ARG A 84 -14.49 18.61 14.06
C ARG A 84 -14.46 19.51 12.82
N SER A 85 -13.27 19.86 12.34
CA SER A 85 -13.08 20.76 11.20
C SER A 85 -13.17 20.06 9.84
N TYR A 86 -13.06 18.73 9.84
CA TYR A 86 -13.09 17.84 8.66
C TYR A 86 -13.96 16.61 8.94
N PRO A 87 -15.30 16.77 8.99
CA PRO A 87 -16.22 15.67 9.30
C PRO A 87 -16.23 14.56 8.24
N GLY A 88 -15.83 14.87 7.00
CA GLY A 88 -15.67 13.87 5.93
C GLY A 88 -14.43 12.99 6.04
N GLY A 89 -13.57 13.20 7.04
CA GLY A 89 -12.29 12.48 7.18
C GLY A 89 -11.28 12.87 6.10
N GLY A 90 -10.43 11.90 5.70
CA GLY A 90 -9.45 12.06 4.62
C GLY A 90 -8.02 12.35 5.07
N GLY A 91 -7.77 12.46 6.37
CA GLY A 91 -6.42 12.50 6.93
C GLY A 91 -5.56 13.68 6.53
N ALA A 92 -4.27 13.60 6.87
CA ALA A 92 -3.28 14.65 6.58
C ALA A 92 -3.20 15.00 5.09
N TYR A 93 -3.47 14.04 4.20
CA TYR A 93 -3.48 14.26 2.74
C TYR A 93 -4.57 15.24 2.30
N VAL A 94 -5.83 14.97 2.62
CA VAL A 94 -6.97 15.80 2.20
C VAL A 94 -6.94 17.16 2.88
N ILE A 95 -6.61 17.17 4.18
CA ILE A 95 -6.53 18.40 4.99
C ILE A 95 -5.38 19.29 4.49
N GLY A 96 -4.22 18.70 4.19
CA GLY A 96 -3.07 19.39 3.62
C GLY A 96 -3.40 20.03 2.28
N ARG A 97 -4.12 19.31 1.41
CA ARG A 97 -4.51 19.81 0.08
C ARG A 97 -5.41 21.04 0.15
N ASP A 98 -6.41 20.99 1.02
CA ASP A 98 -7.42 22.04 1.18
C ASP A 98 -6.83 23.34 1.79
N THR A 99 -5.76 23.22 2.58
CA THR A 99 -5.22 24.35 3.36
C THR A 99 -3.88 24.85 2.86
N LEU A 100 -2.90 23.95 2.71
CA LEU A 100 -1.50 24.24 2.42
C LEU A 100 -1.16 24.09 0.93
N GLY A 101 -2.03 23.41 0.16
CA GLY A 101 -1.89 23.24 -1.28
C GLY A 101 -1.33 21.88 -1.69
N ALA A 102 -1.05 21.74 -3.00
CA ALA A 102 -0.78 20.45 -3.62
C ALA A 102 0.56 19.82 -3.18
N ASP A 103 1.60 20.62 -2.93
CA ASP A 103 2.91 20.10 -2.52
C ASP A 103 2.90 19.55 -1.09
N ALA A 104 2.25 20.25 -0.15
CA ALA A 104 2.08 19.76 1.21
C ALA A 104 1.24 18.48 1.26
N SER A 105 0.17 18.43 0.46
CA SER A 105 -0.62 17.20 0.27
C SER A 105 0.21 16.05 -0.28
N LEU A 106 1.08 16.31 -1.27
CA LEU A 106 1.96 15.30 -1.85
C LEU A 106 2.94 14.73 -0.82
N ILE A 107 3.56 15.60 -0.01
CA ILE A 107 4.46 15.17 1.08
C ILE A 107 3.70 14.33 2.11
N ALA A 108 2.50 14.77 2.52
CA ALA A 108 1.67 14.01 3.45
C ALA A 108 1.27 12.63 2.90
N GLY A 109 0.87 12.57 1.63
CA GLY A 109 0.50 11.31 0.97
C GLY A 109 1.68 10.36 0.84
N ALA A 110 2.84 10.88 0.43
CA ALA A 110 4.09 10.12 0.37
C ALA A 110 4.49 9.56 1.74
N ALA A 111 4.42 10.39 2.79
CA ALA A 111 4.73 9.99 4.16
C ALA A 111 3.77 8.90 4.66
N LEU A 112 2.46 9.05 4.40
CA LEU A 112 1.44 8.06 4.78
C LEU A 112 1.58 6.72 4.02
N LEU A 113 2.01 6.72 2.76
CA LEU A 113 2.26 5.46 2.02
C LEU A 113 3.47 4.70 2.60
N ILE A 114 4.53 5.42 2.95
CA ILE A 114 5.70 4.84 3.64
C ILE A 114 5.28 4.30 4.99
N ASP A 115 4.53 5.11 5.74
CA ASP A 115 3.99 4.76 7.04
C ASP A 115 3.18 3.45 7.00
N TYR A 116 2.13 3.38 6.18
CA TYR A 116 1.32 2.15 6.05
C TYR A 116 2.16 0.91 5.71
N THR A 117 3.20 1.07 4.88
CA THR A 117 4.11 -0.02 4.51
C THR A 117 4.93 -0.48 5.71
N LEU A 118 5.45 0.47 6.49
CA LEU A 118 6.19 0.19 7.71
C LEU A 118 5.31 -0.37 8.81
N THR A 119 4.05 0.07 8.95
CA THR A 119 3.09 -0.51 9.90
C THR A 119 2.92 -2.00 9.69
N VAL A 120 2.76 -2.46 8.43
CA VAL A 120 2.64 -3.91 8.13
C VAL A 120 3.91 -4.64 8.52
N ALA A 121 5.08 -4.12 8.12
CA ALA A 121 6.36 -4.74 8.41
C ALA A 121 6.64 -4.82 9.92
N VAL A 122 6.49 -3.70 10.64
CA VAL A 122 6.71 -3.60 12.09
C VAL A 122 5.72 -4.45 12.85
N SER A 123 4.43 -4.35 12.56
CA SER A 123 3.40 -5.04 13.33
C SER A 123 3.51 -6.55 13.19
N VAL A 124 3.66 -7.07 11.98
CA VAL A 124 3.79 -8.52 11.77
C VAL A 124 5.07 -9.05 12.42
N THR A 125 6.19 -8.33 12.26
CA THR A 125 7.46 -8.74 12.86
C THR A 125 7.40 -8.72 14.40
N ALA A 126 6.77 -7.71 15.00
CA ALA A 126 6.59 -7.61 16.45
C ALA A 126 5.64 -8.68 16.98
N GLY A 127 4.60 -9.02 16.22
CA GLY A 127 3.67 -10.09 16.58
C GLY A 127 4.36 -11.45 16.58
N VAL A 128 5.15 -11.73 15.54
CA VAL A 128 5.97 -12.95 15.46
C VAL A 128 6.99 -12.99 16.59
N ALA A 129 7.63 -11.87 16.92
CA ALA A 129 8.55 -11.80 18.06
C ALA A 129 7.87 -12.16 19.40
N ALA A 130 6.61 -11.77 19.62
CA ALA A 130 5.85 -12.15 20.81
C ALA A 130 5.55 -13.66 20.87
N VAL A 131 5.32 -14.31 19.72
CA VAL A 131 5.11 -15.76 19.63
C VAL A 131 6.42 -16.52 19.79
N VAL A 132 7.49 -16.08 19.13
CA VAL A 132 8.85 -16.66 19.25
C VAL A 132 9.36 -16.57 20.68
N ALA A 133 9.06 -15.48 21.41
CA ALA A 133 9.38 -15.35 22.82
C ALA A 133 8.70 -16.42 23.70
N ALA A 134 7.50 -16.88 23.33
CA ALA A 134 6.83 -17.98 24.02
C ALA A 134 7.28 -19.37 23.53
N PHE A 135 7.66 -19.49 22.25
CA PHE A 135 8.13 -20.72 21.63
C PHE A 135 9.49 -20.52 20.95
N PRO A 136 10.60 -20.56 21.72
CA PRO A 136 11.94 -20.28 21.18
C PRO A 136 12.39 -21.21 20.04
N VAL A 137 11.78 -22.39 19.90
CA VAL A 137 12.02 -23.30 18.76
C VAL A 137 11.70 -22.66 17.40
N LEU A 138 10.88 -21.61 17.39
CA LEU A 138 10.47 -20.89 16.18
C LEU A 138 11.46 -19.79 15.74
N THR A 139 12.52 -19.49 16.52
CA THR A 139 13.47 -18.42 16.20
C THR A 139 14.06 -18.48 14.78
N PRO A 140 14.48 -19.66 14.25
CA PRO A 140 15.00 -19.74 12.88
C PRO A 140 13.96 -19.40 11.80
N TRP A 141 12.67 -19.52 12.13
CA TRP A 141 11.55 -19.33 11.21
C TRP A 141 10.94 -17.93 11.30
N THR A 142 11.53 -17.00 12.08
CA THR A 142 10.98 -15.65 12.31
C THR A 142 10.64 -14.94 10.99
N VAL A 143 11.55 -14.93 10.02
CA VAL A 143 11.33 -14.29 8.70
C VAL A 143 10.26 -15.04 7.91
N GLY A 144 10.34 -16.38 7.84
CA GLY A 144 9.38 -17.20 7.10
C GLY A 144 7.95 -17.08 7.64
N LEU A 145 7.79 -17.09 8.96
CA LEU A 145 6.51 -16.86 9.64
C LEU A 145 5.96 -15.46 9.33
N SER A 146 6.81 -14.44 9.41
CA SER A 146 6.41 -13.05 9.13
C SER A 146 5.92 -12.90 7.70
N VAL A 147 6.65 -13.44 6.71
CA VAL A 147 6.24 -13.44 5.30
C VAL A 147 4.94 -14.21 5.09
N ALA A 148 4.80 -15.39 5.71
CA ALA A 148 3.58 -16.19 5.61
C ALA A 148 2.35 -15.42 6.14
N ILE A 149 2.49 -14.73 7.28
CA ILE A 149 1.43 -13.90 7.85
C ILE A 149 1.07 -12.75 6.92
N VAL A 150 2.05 -12.03 6.35
CA VAL A 150 1.77 -10.95 5.38
C VAL A 150 1.02 -11.48 4.17
N ILE A 151 1.39 -12.65 3.65
CA ILE A 151 0.69 -13.29 2.52
C ILE A 151 -0.75 -13.65 2.91
N VAL A 152 -0.96 -14.23 4.09
CA VAL A 152 -2.31 -14.54 4.59
C VAL A 152 -3.15 -13.27 4.68
N LEU A 153 -2.64 -12.21 5.32
CA LEU A 153 -3.35 -10.92 5.42
C LEU A 153 -3.66 -10.33 4.04
N ALA A 154 -2.72 -10.39 3.09
CA ALA A 154 -2.93 -9.94 1.73
C ALA A 154 -4.03 -10.73 1.02
N ILE A 155 -4.05 -12.07 1.17
CA ILE A 155 -5.10 -12.93 0.60
C ILE A 155 -6.46 -12.62 1.21
N LEU A 156 -6.54 -12.45 2.54
CA LEU A 156 -7.79 -12.11 3.23
C LEU A 156 -8.36 -10.78 2.73
N ASN A 157 -7.50 -9.77 2.53
CA ASN A 157 -7.89 -8.47 1.97
C ASN A 157 -8.26 -8.54 0.49
N LEU A 158 -7.53 -9.31 -0.33
CA LEU A 158 -7.90 -9.52 -1.73
C LEU A 158 -9.22 -10.26 -1.89
N ARG A 159 -9.53 -11.18 -0.96
CA ARG A 159 -10.84 -11.83 -0.87
C ARG A 159 -11.94 -10.85 -0.47
N GLY A 160 -11.64 -9.62 -0.06
CA GLY A 160 -12.65 -8.67 0.37
C GLY A 160 -13.54 -9.25 1.46
N LEU A 161 -12.97 -10.07 2.37
CA LEU A 161 -13.70 -10.55 3.53
C LEU A 161 -14.19 -9.30 4.26
N ARG A 162 -15.51 -9.09 4.24
CA ARG A 162 -16.14 -8.03 5.04
C ARG A 162 -15.97 -8.44 6.49
N GLU A 163 -14.91 -7.94 7.11
CA GLU A 163 -14.60 -8.27 8.49
C GLU A 163 -15.67 -7.64 9.37
N SER A 164 -16.42 -8.51 10.05
CA SER A 164 -17.35 -8.04 11.07
C SER A 164 -16.52 -7.35 12.14
N ALA A 165 -16.83 -6.10 12.47
CA ALA A 165 -16.18 -5.37 13.58
C ALA A 165 -16.14 -6.20 14.88
N ARG A 166 -17.10 -7.13 15.05
CA ARG A 166 -17.17 -8.08 16.18
C ARG A 166 -16.03 -9.09 16.19
N ALA A 167 -15.51 -9.51 15.03
CA ALA A 167 -14.38 -10.45 14.96
C ALA A 167 -13.08 -9.81 15.47
N PHE A 168 -12.94 -8.48 15.30
CA PHE A 168 -11.78 -7.72 15.78
C PHE A 168 -11.92 -7.25 17.23
N ALA A 169 -13.14 -7.12 17.74
CA ALA A 169 -13.40 -6.74 19.13
C ALA A 169 -12.73 -7.67 20.15
N LEU A 170 -12.79 -8.99 19.96
CA LEU A 170 -12.30 -9.94 20.94
C LEU A 170 -10.78 -9.79 21.20
N PRO A 171 -9.88 -9.86 20.20
CA PRO A 171 -8.45 -9.65 20.44
C PRO A 171 -8.11 -8.28 21.03
N THR A 172 -8.77 -7.21 20.57
CA THR A 172 -8.47 -5.84 21.03
C THR A 172 -8.81 -5.66 22.50
N TYR A 173 -10.03 -6.03 22.93
CA TYR A 173 -10.43 -5.86 24.33
C TYR A 173 -9.71 -6.81 25.26
N LEU A 174 -9.43 -8.03 24.80
CA LEU A 174 -8.63 -8.97 25.57
C LEU A 174 -7.19 -8.45 25.77
N PHE A 175 -6.58 -7.86 24.75
CA PHE A 175 -5.26 -7.24 24.88
C PHE A 175 -5.26 -6.08 25.89
N ILE A 176 -6.22 -5.15 25.77
CA ILE A 176 -6.37 -4.04 26.72
C ILE A 176 -6.49 -4.58 28.15
N PHE A 177 -7.38 -5.55 28.36
CA PHE A 177 -7.59 -6.17 29.66
C PHE A 177 -6.31 -6.81 30.21
N MET A 178 -5.59 -7.60 29.41
CA MET A 178 -4.37 -8.28 29.84
C MET A 178 -3.27 -7.29 30.21
N ILE A 179 -3.05 -6.23 29.43
CA ILE A 179 -2.02 -5.23 29.74
C ILE A 179 -2.37 -4.44 31.00
N LEU A 180 -3.63 -4.00 31.14
CA LEU A 180 -4.07 -3.29 32.34
C LEU A 180 -4.02 -4.19 33.59
N LEU A 181 -4.42 -5.46 33.47
CA LEU A 181 -4.30 -6.43 34.55
C LEU A 181 -2.83 -6.65 34.94
N MET A 182 -1.93 -6.79 33.96
CA MET A 182 -0.50 -6.91 34.20
C MET A 182 0.08 -5.67 34.88
N ALA A 183 -0.35 -4.47 34.48
CA ALA A 183 0.04 -3.23 35.13
C ALA A 183 -0.43 -3.20 36.59
N VAL A 184 -1.70 -3.49 36.85
CA VAL A 184 -2.27 -3.47 38.22
C VAL A 184 -1.61 -4.53 39.11
N VAL A 185 -1.58 -5.80 38.69
CA VAL A 185 -0.96 -6.87 39.47
C VAL A 185 0.54 -6.60 39.65
N GLY A 186 1.21 -6.17 38.58
CA GLY A 186 2.61 -5.78 38.61
C GLY A 186 2.91 -4.63 39.57
N LEU A 187 1.98 -3.71 39.82
CA LEU A 187 2.14 -2.61 40.79
C LEU A 187 1.97 -3.06 42.25
N PHE A 188 1.08 -4.03 42.51
CA PHE A 188 0.73 -4.43 43.87
C PHE A 188 1.41 -5.73 44.35
N LYS A 189 1.97 -6.54 43.44
CA LYS A 189 2.68 -7.77 43.82
C LYS A 189 3.92 -7.43 44.68
N PRO A 190 4.13 -8.09 45.84
CA PRO A 190 5.36 -7.92 46.61
C PRO A 190 6.57 -8.37 45.81
N LEU A 191 7.64 -7.59 45.83
CA LEU A 191 8.92 -7.99 45.23
C LEU A 191 9.71 -8.82 46.26
N PRO A 192 10.45 -9.86 45.84
CA PRO A 192 11.48 -10.47 46.69
C PRO A 192 12.47 -9.39 47.14
N GLU A 193 13.13 -9.57 48.30
CA GLU A 193 14.18 -8.65 48.77
C GLU A 193 15.16 -8.36 47.62
N ALA A 194 15.18 -7.09 47.21
CA ALA A 194 16.02 -6.65 46.10
C ALA A 194 17.49 -6.79 46.50
N PRO A 195 18.40 -7.16 45.57
CA PRO A 195 19.83 -7.03 45.81
C PRO A 195 20.15 -5.59 46.25
N PRO A 196 21.10 -5.38 47.17
CA PRO A 196 21.46 -4.05 47.65
C PRO A 196 21.88 -3.16 46.50
N TRP A 197 21.26 -1.98 46.42
CA TRP A 197 21.53 -0.99 45.40
C TRP A 197 23.00 -0.57 45.38
N HIS A 198 23.62 -0.57 44.19
CA HIS A 198 24.60 0.46 43.89
C HIS A 198 23.81 1.74 43.64
N SER A 199 24.04 2.77 44.44
CA SER A 199 23.53 4.11 44.21
C SER A 199 23.69 4.45 42.73
N TYR A 200 22.58 4.71 42.03
CA TYR A 200 22.65 5.28 40.70
C TYR A 200 23.30 6.65 40.84
N ILE A 201 24.62 6.71 40.67
CA ILE A 201 25.30 7.97 40.40
C ILE A 201 24.69 8.38 39.06
N THR A 202 23.77 9.35 39.09
CA THR A 202 23.28 10.02 37.89
C THR A 202 24.52 10.54 37.19
N PRO A 203 24.92 9.96 36.05
CA PRO A 203 26.00 10.56 35.29
C PRO A 203 25.55 11.99 34.99
N PRO A 204 26.41 13.01 35.12
CA PRO A 204 26.05 14.35 34.72
C PRO A 204 25.44 14.29 33.32
N LEU A 205 24.29 14.94 33.11
CA LEU A 205 23.69 15.10 31.78
C LEU A 205 24.56 16.06 30.96
N GLY A 206 25.76 15.61 30.58
CA GLY A 206 26.54 16.22 29.52
C GLY A 206 25.85 16.01 28.18
N ALA A 207 26.44 16.56 27.11
CA ALA A 207 25.89 16.45 25.75
C ALA A 207 25.55 15.00 25.34
N VAL A 208 26.34 14.02 25.79
CA VAL A 208 26.12 12.59 25.54
C VAL A 208 24.85 12.07 26.24
N GLY A 209 24.60 12.48 27.49
CA GLY A 209 23.41 12.08 28.23
C GLY A 209 22.12 12.64 27.63
N LEU A 210 22.13 13.92 27.23
CA LEU A 210 20.99 14.54 26.54
C LEU A 210 20.71 13.87 25.18
N PHE A 211 21.76 13.54 24.43
CA PHE A 211 21.63 12.83 23.15
C PHE A 211 20.97 11.45 23.31
N VAL A 212 21.35 10.69 24.33
CA VAL A 212 20.73 9.39 24.66
C VAL A 212 19.26 9.56 25.03
N VAL A 213 18.92 10.54 25.88
CA VAL A 213 17.53 10.80 26.27
C VAL A 213 16.68 11.17 25.06
N LEU A 214 17.19 12.03 24.17
CA LEU A 214 16.49 12.41 22.94
C LEU A 214 16.30 11.22 21.99
N ARG A 215 17.29 10.33 21.89
CA ARG A 215 17.21 9.11 21.08
C ARG A 215 16.19 8.13 21.64
N ALA A 216 16.19 7.91 22.96
CA ALA A 216 15.22 7.07 23.64
C ALA A 216 13.79 7.65 23.54
N PHE A 217 13.64 8.98 23.66
CA PHE A 217 12.37 9.67 23.42
C PHE A 217 11.87 9.48 21.97
N SER A 218 12.73 9.64 20.97
CA SER A 218 12.40 9.39 19.56
C SER A 218 12.03 7.91 19.29
N SER A 219 12.59 6.96 20.04
CA SER A 219 12.18 5.55 19.99
C SER A 219 10.82 5.32 20.63
N GLY A 220 10.63 5.82 21.85
CA GLY A 220 9.36 5.66 22.56
C GLY A 220 8.19 6.37 21.91
N SER A 221 8.43 7.47 21.19
CA SER A 221 7.38 8.22 20.50
C SER A 221 6.69 7.41 19.39
N SER A 222 7.33 6.33 18.90
CA SER A 222 6.68 5.34 18.02
C SER A 222 5.46 4.66 18.65
N ALA A 223 5.27 4.75 19.97
CA ALA A 223 4.07 4.28 20.65
C ALA A 223 2.80 5.10 20.33
N LEU A 224 2.97 6.30 19.74
CA LEU A 224 1.90 7.27 19.51
C LEU A 224 1.32 7.22 18.09
N THR A 225 1.82 6.32 17.27
CA THR A 225 1.37 6.15 15.88
C THR A 225 0.00 5.47 15.83
N GLY A 226 -0.71 5.58 14.71
CA GLY A 226 -2.02 4.96 14.53
C GLY A 226 -3.20 5.75 15.12
N ILE A 227 -2.97 6.85 15.85
CA ILE A 227 -4.06 7.74 16.31
C ILE A 227 -4.81 8.39 15.13
N GLU A 228 -4.11 8.57 14.01
CA GLU A 228 -4.58 9.10 12.75
C GLU A 228 -5.56 8.15 12.06
N ALA A 229 -5.52 6.84 12.34
CA ALA A 229 -6.42 5.86 11.75
C ALA A 229 -7.89 6.22 12.04
N ILE A 230 -8.20 6.68 13.27
CA ILE A 230 -9.55 7.16 13.62
C ILE A 230 -9.92 8.42 12.83
N SER A 231 -8.96 9.33 12.61
CA SER A 231 -9.20 10.56 11.85
C SER A 231 -9.41 10.30 10.35
N ASN A 232 -8.78 9.25 9.82
CA ASN A 232 -8.96 8.79 8.44
C ASN A 232 -10.30 8.06 8.28
N GLY A 233 -10.69 7.28 9.29
CA GLY A 233 -11.88 6.43 9.31
C GLY A 233 -13.19 7.08 9.78
N VAL A 234 -13.27 8.42 9.88
CA VAL A 234 -14.50 9.12 10.34
C VAL A 234 -15.77 8.68 9.57
N PRO A 235 -15.75 8.48 8.23
CA PRO A 235 -16.95 8.08 7.49
C PRO A 235 -17.51 6.69 7.82
N ILE A 236 -16.75 5.85 8.54
CA ILE A 236 -17.15 4.47 8.91
C ILE A 236 -18.14 4.50 10.09
N PHE A 237 -18.11 5.57 10.90
CA PHE A 237 -18.97 5.69 12.07
C PHE A 237 -20.44 5.94 11.71
N GLN A 238 -21.33 5.47 12.59
CA GLN A 238 -22.75 5.82 12.55
C GLN A 238 -22.97 7.32 12.86
N GLU A 239 -24.02 7.91 12.29
CA GLU A 239 -24.36 9.31 12.56
C GLU A 239 -24.78 9.52 14.02
N PRO A 240 -24.38 10.65 14.67
CA PRO A 240 -23.47 11.69 14.18
C PRO A 240 -21.99 11.24 14.18
N ALA A 241 -21.41 11.04 13.00
CA ALA A 241 -20.11 10.37 12.83
C ALA A 241 -18.93 11.12 13.49
N PRO A 242 -18.80 12.46 13.35
CA PRO A 242 -17.69 13.21 13.96
C PRO A 242 -17.70 13.15 15.49
N THR A 243 -18.89 13.11 16.10
CA THR A 243 -19.03 13.02 17.56
C THR A 243 -18.54 11.68 18.06
N ARG A 244 -18.96 10.58 17.41
CA ARG A 244 -18.53 9.22 17.77
C ARG A 244 -17.03 9.01 17.55
N ALA A 245 -16.48 9.49 16.44
CA ALA A 245 -15.04 9.43 16.18
C ALA A 245 -14.22 10.19 17.25
N ARG A 246 -14.67 11.38 17.67
CA ARG A 246 -14.01 12.17 18.73
C ARG A 246 -14.05 11.50 20.10
N THR A 247 -15.14 10.80 20.43
CA THR A 247 -15.25 10.01 21.66
C THR A 247 -14.35 8.79 21.61
N THR A 248 -14.32 8.09 20.48
CA THR A 248 -13.44 6.93 20.25
C THR A 248 -11.98 7.32 20.38
N LEU A 249 -11.57 8.46 19.81
CA LEU A 249 -10.20 8.99 19.94
C LEU A 249 -9.83 9.36 21.39
N LEU A 250 -10.79 9.83 22.19
CA LEU A 250 -10.55 10.09 23.62
C LEU A 250 -10.33 8.78 24.39
N LEU A 251 -11.16 7.76 24.15
CA LEU A 251 -11.00 6.44 24.76
C LEU A 251 -9.68 5.80 24.35
N LEU A 252 -9.31 5.91 23.07
CA LEU A 252 -8.00 5.47 22.59
C LEU A 252 -6.88 6.13 23.38
N GLY A 253 -6.87 7.46 23.48
CA GLY A 253 -5.85 8.19 24.23
C GLY A 253 -5.76 7.77 25.70
N LEU A 254 -6.90 7.53 26.35
CA LEU A 254 -6.95 7.07 27.74
C LEU A 254 -6.36 5.66 27.87
N PHE A 255 -6.82 4.69 27.09
CA PHE A 255 -6.32 3.32 27.16
C PHE A 255 -4.85 3.22 26.78
N LEU A 256 -4.45 3.84 25.67
CA LEU A 256 -3.06 3.86 25.22
C LEU A 256 -2.15 4.50 26.28
N GLY A 257 -2.52 5.67 26.80
CA GLY A 257 -1.76 6.37 27.83
C GLY A 257 -1.62 5.57 29.12
N SER A 258 -2.73 4.98 29.61
CA SER A 258 -2.72 4.14 30.82
C SER A 258 -1.91 2.85 30.64
N MET A 259 -2.07 2.16 29.51
CA MET A 259 -1.32 0.95 29.20
C MET A 259 0.17 1.23 29.08
N PHE A 260 0.55 2.25 28.30
CA PHE A 260 1.95 2.62 28.07
C PHE A 260 2.65 3.10 29.35
N LEU A 261 2.00 3.96 30.14
CA LEU A 261 2.55 4.39 31.42
C LEU A 261 2.63 3.23 32.42
N GLY A 262 1.60 2.39 32.46
CA GLY A 262 1.55 1.19 33.29
C GLY A 262 2.71 0.23 33.00
N THR A 263 2.95 -0.10 31.73
CA THR A 263 4.05 -0.96 31.30
C THR A 263 5.41 -0.35 31.61
N SER A 264 5.58 0.97 31.45
CA SER A 264 6.82 1.66 31.81
C SER A 264 7.09 1.68 33.32
N ILE A 265 6.06 1.85 34.15
CA ILE A 265 6.20 1.82 35.62
C ILE A 265 6.60 0.43 36.10
N ILE A 266 5.92 -0.62 35.64
CA ILE A 266 6.28 -1.99 36.03
C ILE A 266 7.66 -2.38 35.46
N SER A 267 8.04 -1.93 34.26
CA SER A 267 9.38 -2.19 33.72
C SER A 267 10.48 -1.59 34.60
N TYR A 268 10.25 -0.37 35.11
CA TYR A 268 11.14 0.25 36.09
C TYR A 268 11.16 -0.53 37.42
N ARG A 269 9.99 -0.88 37.95
CA ARG A 269 9.84 -1.59 39.23
C ARG A 269 10.49 -2.98 39.24
N TYR A 270 10.42 -3.71 38.13
CA TYR A 270 11.01 -5.05 37.98
C TYR A 270 12.43 -5.03 37.40
N HIS A 271 13.02 -3.84 37.16
CA HIS A 271 14.39 -3.70 36.66
C HIS A 271 14.64 -4.45 35.36
N ILE A 272 13.66 -4.39 34.45
CA ILE A 272 13.71 -5.15 33.21
C ILE A 272 14.88 -4.67 32.35
N ILE A 273 15.79 -5.60 32.04
CA ILE A 273 16.89 -5.38 31.10
C ILE A 273 16.46 -6.01 29.76
N PRO A 274 16.37 -5.22 28.66
CA PRO A 274 15.98 -5.77 27.37
C PRO A 274 16.89 -6.93 26.92
N SER A 275 16.25 -7.97 26.41
CA SER A 275 16.88 -9.17 25.87
C SER A 275 16.60 -9.25 24.38
N ALA A 276 17.55 -9.78 23.61
CA ALA A 276 17.39 -9.96 22.16
C ALA A 276 16.32 -11.00 21.80
N ASN A 277 16.05 -11.96 22.69
CA ASN A 277 15.22 -13.13 22.40
C ASN A 277 13.79 -13.05 22.97
N THR A 278 13.53 -12.10 23.86
CA THR A 278 12.25 -12.00 24.58
C THR A 278 11.81 -10.56 24.70
N THR A 279 10.57 -10.28 24.30
CA THR A 279 10.00 -8.93 24.39
C THR A 279 9.81 -8.50 25.84
N VAL A 280 9.82 -7.19 26.11
CA VAL A 280 9.65 -6.66 27.48
C VAL A 280 8.32 -7.06 28.09
N LEU A 281 7.24 -7.08 27.31
CA LEU A 281 5.95 -7.57 27.80
C LEU A 281 6.01 -9.05 28.23
N GLN A 282 6.75 -9.88 27.51
CA GLN A 282 6.89 -11.30 27.85
C GLN A 282 7.79 -11.51 29.07
N GLN A 283 8.84 -10.70 29.23
CA GLN A 283 9.66 -10.70 30.45
C GLN A 283 8.81 -10.33 31.68
N LEU A 284 8.04 -9.23 31.58
CA LEU A 284 7.12 -8.81 32.63
C LEU A 284 6.07 -9.88 32.95
N ALA A 285 5.49 -10.52 31.94
CA ALA A 285 4.52 -11.59 32.14
C ALA A 285 5.15 -12.79 32.87
N ALA A 286 6.39 -13.15 32.54
CA ALA A 286 7.11 -14.22 33.21
C ALA A 286 7.42 -13.89 34.69
N ASP A 287 7.86 -12.65 34.99
CA ASP A 287 8.19 -12.24 36.36
C ASP A 287 6.95 -12.05 37.24
N ILE A 288 5.87 -11.53 36.67
CA ILE A 288 4.62 -11.23 37.40
C ILE A 288 3.74 -12.48 37.54
N PHE A 289 3.55 -13.27 36.48
CA PHE A 289 2.59 -14.38 36.46
C PHE A 289 3.24 -15.76 36.28
N GLY A 290 4.54 -15.84 36.02
CA GLY A 290 5.21 -17.09 35.65
C GLY A 290 4.88 -17.52 34.23
N ARG A 291 5.52 -18.61 33.78
CA ARG A 291 5.28 -19.22 32.45
C ARG A 291 4.02 -20.10 32.46
N GLY A 292 2.86 -19.48 32.66
CA GLY A 292 1.55 -20.14 32.68
C GLY A 292 0.62 -19.69 31.56
N ILE A 293 -0.69 -19.92 31.75
CA ILE A 293 -1.74 -19.57 30.77
C ILE A 293 -1.68 -18.08 30.39
N PHE A 294 -1.41 -17.20 31.35
CA PHE A 294 -1.32 -15.76 31.09
C PHE A 294 -0.17 -15.41 30.14
N PHE A 295 1.01 -15.99 30.34
CA PHE A 295 2.20 -15.77 29.50
C PHE A 295 1.94 -16.19 28.04
N TYR A 296 1.47 -17.41 27.81
CA TYR A 296 1.17 -17.89 26.46
C TYR A 296 -0.03 -17.15 25.84
N GLY A 297 -1.07 -16.88 26.63
CA GLY A 297 -2.22 -16.09 26.19
C GLY A 297 -1.80 -14.70 25.72
N LEU A 298 -0.91 -14.04 26.45
CA LEU A 298 -0.42 -12.70 26.10
C LEU A 298 0.31 -12.73 24.75
N SER A 299 1.11 -13.76 24.47
CA SER A 299 1.80 -13.90 23.18
C SER A 299 0.83 -13.98 22.00
N PHE A 300 -0.18 -14.86 22.08
CA PHE A 300 -1.15 -15.02 21.00
C PHE A 300 -2.05 -13.79 20.83
N VAL A 301 -2.47 -13.17 21.92
CA VAL A 301 -3.29 -11.96 21.89
C VAL A 301 -2.48 -10.77 21.33
N THR A 302 -1.21 -10.64 21.69
CA THR A 302 -0.29 -9.64 21.13
C THR A 302 -0.11 -9.83 19.63
N MET A 303 0.10 -11.07 19.17
CA MET A 303 0.17 -11.40 17.74
C MET A 303 -1.13 -11.06 17.02
N ALA A 304 -2.28 -11.39 17.61
CA ALA A 304 -3.58 -11.12 17.00
C ALA A 304 -3.85 -9.61 16.85
N ILE A 305 -3.60 -8.81 17.89
CA ILE A 305 -3.82 -7.35 17.80
C ILE A 305 -2.85 -6.71 16.79
N LEU A 306 -1.60 -7.16 16.71
CA LEU A 306 -0.63 -6.66 15.73
C LEU A 306 -0.95 -7.09 14.29
N ALA A 307 -1.53 -8.28 14.10
CA ALA A 307 -2.06 -8.67 12.79
C ALA A 307 -3.24 -7.77 12.37
N ILE A 308 -4.11 -7.39 13.31
CA ILE A 308 -5.20 -6.43 13.05
C ILE A 308 -4.65 -5.02 12.79
N ALA A 309 -3.58 -4.60 13.48
CA ALA A 309 -2.86 -3.35 13.18
C ALA A 309 -2.37 -3.34 11.72
N ALA A 310 -1.68 -4.40 11.28
CA ALA A 310 -1.25 -4.55 9.88
C ALA A 310 -2.44 -4.53 8.89
N ASN A 311 -3.58 -5.11 9.28
CA ASN A 311 -4.80 -5.07 8.47
C ASN A 311 -5.33 -3.64 8.26
N THR A 312 -5.13 -2.74 9.23
CA THR A 312 -5.50 -1.32 9.11
C THR A 312 -4.79 -0.67 7.92
N SER A 313 -3.51 -1.00 7.69
CA SER A 313 -2.75 -0.55 6.51
C SER A 313 -3.22 -1.18 5.21
N PHE A 314 -3.64 -2.45 5.23
CA PHE A 314 -4.23 -3.10 4.05
C PHE A 314 -5.57 -2.49 3.65
N ALA A 315 -6.30 -1.88 4.58
CA ALA A 315 -7.47 -1.05 4.28
C ALA A 315 -7.08 0.39 3.84
N GLY A 316 -6.11 1.01 4.51
CA GLY A 316 -5.75 2.42 4.33
C GLY A 316 -4.92 2.72 3.09
N PHE A 317 -3.88 1.93 2.81
CA PHE A 317 -2.96 2.16 1.68
C PHE A 317 -3.66 2.11 0.32
N PRO A 318 -4.49 1.09 0.00
CA PRO A 318 -5.13 1.03 -1.32
C PRO A 318 -6.11 2.20 -1.51
N GLN A 319 -6.83 2.58 -0.44
CA GLN A 319 -7.72 3.74 -0.47
C GLN A 319 -6.94 5.03 -0.73
N LEU A 320 -5.85 5.30 0.01
CA LEU A 320 -5.02 6.49 -0.20
C LEU A 320 -4.40 6.52 -1.60
N SER A 321 -3.83 5.40 -2.06
CA SER A 321 -3.24 5.30 -3.39
C SER A 321 -4.27 5.57 -4.50
N SER A 322 -5.53 5.14 -4.33
CA SER A 322 -6.60 5.45 -5.26
C SER A 322 -6.95 6.93 -5.29
N ILE A 323 -6.98 7.61 -4.14
CA ILE A 323 -7.23 9.06 -4.03
C ILE A 323 -6.09 9.83 -4.72
N MET A 324 -4.84 9.45 -4.46
CA MET A 324 -3.67 10.06 -5.10
C MET A 324 -3.61 9.80 -6.62
N ALA A 325 -4.09 8.64 -7.07
CA ALA A 325 -4.21 8.33 -8.49
C ALA A 325 -5.28 9.18 -9.19
N ARG A 326 -6.40 9.49 -8.51
CA ARG A 326 -7.42 10.42 -9.03
C ARG A 326 -6.83 11.83 -9.21
N ASP A 327 -5.97 12.23 -8.28
CA ASP A 327 -5.23 13.49 -8.32
C ASP A 327 -4.02 13.46 -9.30
N GLN A 328 -3.85 12.37 -10.06
CA GLN A 328 -2.80 12.17 -11.07
C GLN A 328 -1.37 12.11 -10.50
N TRP A 329 -1.22 11.85 -9.19
CA TRP A 329 0.08 11.66 -8.55
C TRP A 329 0.58 10.22 -8.63
N MET A 330 -0.32 9.25 -8.80
CA MET A 330 0.00 7.82 -8.93
C MET A 330 -0.49 7.25 -10.26
N PRO A 331 0.03 6.10 -10.71
CA PRO A 331 -0.41 5.45 -11.94
C PRO A 331 -1.92 5.14 -11.91
N ARG A 332 -2.58 5.27 -13.07
CA ARG A 332 -4.04 5.01 -13.19
C ARG A 332 -4.45 3.60 -12.78
N MET A 333 -3.54 2.62 -12.72
CA MET A 333 -3.82 1.25 -12.25
C MET A 333 -4.31 1.18 -10.79
N PHE A 334 -4.09 2.21 -9.98
CA PHE A 334 -4.61 2.28 -8.61
C PHE A 334 -6.08 2.76 -8.55
N LEU A 335 -6.65 3.19 -9.68
CA LEU A 335 -8.08 3.56 -9.77
C LEU A 335 -8.99 2.36 -9.97
N SER A 336 -8.48 1.29 -10.58
CA SER A 336 -9.28 0.11 -10.88
C SER A 336 -9.55 -0.68 -9.61
N ARG A 337 -10.84 -0.82 -9.27
CA ARG A 337 -11.32 -1.81 -8.31
C ARG A 337 -11.44 -3.16 -9.03
N GLY A 338 -10.94 -4.24 -8.44
CA GLY A 338 -11.10 -5.58 -9.00
C GLY A 338 -12.52 -6.13 -8.78
N ASP A 339 -12.74 -7.37 -9.21
CA ASP A 339 -14.03 -8.09 -9.16
C ASP A 339 -14.67 -8.19 -7.75
N ARG A 340 -13.89 -7.93 -6.69
CA ARG A 340 -14.35 -7.89 -5.30
C ARG A 340 -14.46 -6.49 -4.71
N LEU A 341 -14.43 -5.46 -5.55
CA LEU A 341 -14.49 -4.04 -5.18
C LEU A 341 -13.29 -3.55 -4.34
N VAL A 342 -12.22 -4.35 -4.28
CA VAL A 342 -10.96 -4.03 -3.60
C VAL A 342 -9.97 -3.46 -4.60
N TYR A 343 -9.19 -2.45 -4.20
CA TYR A 343 -8.07 -1.92 -4.98
C TYR A 343 -6.88 -2.91 -4.95
N GLN A 344 -6.98 -3.98 -5.74
CA GLN A 344 -6.06 -5.13 -5.74
C GLN A 344 -4.59 -4.73 -5.87
N ASN A 345 -4.29 -3.82 -6.81
CA ASN A 345 -2.92 -3.35 -7.04
C ASN A 345 -2.30 -2.69 -5.80
N GLY A 346 -3.10 -1.96 -5.02
CA GLY A 346 -2.65 -1.36 -3.76
C GLY A 346 -2.28 -2.42 -2.72
N VAL A 347 -3.11 -3.45 -2.56
CA VAL A 347 -2.86 -4.55 -1.61
C VAL A 347 -1.61 -5.35 -1.99
N ILE A 348 -1.46 -5.70 -3.28
CA ILE A 348 -0.33 -6.48 -3.78
C ILE A 348 0.98 -5.72 -3.59
N ILE A 349 1.02 -4.43 -3.96
CA ILE A 349 2.23 -3.61 -3.84
C ILE A 349 2.59 -3.41 -2.36
N LEU A 350 1.61 -3.14 -1.50
CA LEU A 350 1.84 -3.03 -0.06
C LEU A 350 2.46 -4.32 0.50
N ALA A 351 1.88 -5.48 0.19
CA ALA A 351 2.40 -6.77 0.65
C ALA A 351 3.83 -7.03 0.15
N LEU A 352 4.10 -6.75 -1.13
CA LEU A 352 5.40 -6.96 -1.73
C LEU A 352 6.48 -6.08 -1.08
N VAL A 353 6.21 -4.78 -0.90
CA VAL A 353 7.18 -3.87 -0.28
C VAL A 353 7.37 -4.21 1.20
N ALA A 354 6.31 -4.58 1.93
CA ALA A 354 6.43 -5.04 3.31
C ALA A 354 7.28 -6.31 3.44
N ILE A 355 7.10 -7.29 2.54
CA ILE A 355 7.94 -8.50 2.49
C ILE A 355 9.40 -8.15 2.21
N ILE A 356 9.67 -7.25 1.26
CA ILE A 356 11.05 -6.79 0.96
C ILE A 356 11.68 -6.18 2.22
N LEU A 357 10.96 -5.35 2.96
CA LEU A 357 11.46 -4.75 4.19
C LEU A 357 11.71 -5.81 5.27
N ILE A 358 10.76 -6.73 5.50
CA ILE A 358 10.92 -7.80 6.49
C ILE A 358 12.15 -8.66 6.18
N VAL A 359 12.33 -9.07 4.92
CA VAL A 359 13.47 -9.89 4.49
C VAL A 359 14.77 -9.08 4.57
N GLY A 360 14.78 -7.83 4.11
CA GLY A 360 15.95 -6.97 4.12
C GLY A 360 16.47 -6.63 5.52
N PHE A 361 15.57 -6.56 6.50
CA PHE A 361 15.91 -6.33 7.91
C PHE A 361 15.99 -7.60 8.76
N GLY A 362 15.89 -8.79 8.14
CA GLY A 362 16.00 -10.08 8.82
C GLY A 362 14.91 -10.33 9.87
N GLY A 363 13.73 -9.72 9.74
CA GLY A 363 12.66 -9.84 10.73
C GLY A 363 13.02 -9.25 12.10
N ASN A 364 13.86 -8.22 12.15
CA ASN A 364 14.20 -7.53 13.38
C ASN A 364 13.37 -6.24 13.55
N THR A 365 12.51 -6.21 14.57
CA THR A 365 11.65 -5.06 14.88
C THR A 365 12.43 -3.80 15.21
N THR A 366 13.52 -3.91 15.97
CA THR A 366 14.29 -2.78 16.49
C THR A 366 14.95 -1.98 15.36
N ASN A 367 15.21 -2.60 14.21
CA ASN A 367 15.72 -1.89 13.03
C ASN A 367 14.60 -1.26 12.19
N LEU A 368 13.38 -1.79 12.24
CA LEU A 368 12.23 -1.30 11.46
C LEU A 368 11.53 -0.12 12.16
N ILE A 369 11.36 -0.16 13.48
CA ILE A 369 10.62 0.85 14.26
C ILE A 369 11.19 2.28 14.11
N PRO A 370 12.52 2.52 14.09
CA PRO A 370 13.10 3.82 13.78
C PRO A 370 12.58 4.50 12.51
N LEU A 371 12.31 3.71 11.47
CA LEU A 371 11.85 4.21 10.17
C LEU A 371 10.41 4.72 10.26
N TYR A 372 9.60 4.02 11.05
CA TYR A 372 8.16 4.19 11.14
C TYR A 372 7.75 5.56 11.71
N ALA A 373 8.43 6.02 12.77
CA ALA A 373 8.12 7.30 13.41
C ALA A 373 8.22 8.49 12.44
N ILE A 374 9.16 8.49 11.49
CA ILE A 374 9.43 9.64 10.62
C ILE A 374 8.22 9.96 9.72
N GLY A 375 7.62 8.94 9.10
CA GLY A 375 6.48 9.10 8.20
C GLY A 375 5.25 9.64 8.91
N VAL A 376 4.88 9.01 10.03
CA VAL A 376 3.72 9.41 10.85
C VAL A 376 3.87 10.84 11.34
N TYR A 377 4.99 11.17 11.98
CA TYR A 377 5.19 12.49 12.56
C TYR A 377 5.27 13.59 11.50
N LEU A 378 5.77 13.30 10.30
CA LEU A 378 5.71 14.25 9.20
C LEU A 378 4.26 14.52 8.76
N SER A 379 3.43 13.48 8.72
CA SER A 379 1.99 13.63 8.46
C SER A 379 1.29 14.45 9.56
N PHE A 380 1.68 14.26 10.82
CA PHE A 380 1.17 15.03 11.96
C PHE A 380 1.56 16.49 11.85
N THR A 381 2.82 16.79 11.53
CA THR A 381 3.29 18.17 11.32
C THR A 381 2.42 18.89 10.29
N ILE A 382 2.15 18.24 9.16
CA ILE A 382 1.31 18.81 8.09
C ILE A 382 -0.13 18.99 8.58
N ALA A 383 -0.72 17.99 9.24
CA ALA A 383 -2.08 18.06 9.75
C ALA A 383 -2.26 19.17 10.80
N MET A 384 -1.29 19.36 11.70
CA MET A 384 -1.31 20.38 12.74
C MET A 384 -1.09 21.78 12.16
N LEU A 385 -0.19 21.93 11.19
CA LEU A 385 0.01 23.19 10.48
C LEU A 385 -1.24 23.57 9.69
N SER A 386 -1.88 22.59 9.03
CA SER A 386 -3.16 22.78 8.35
C SER A 386 -4.28 23.25 9.28
N LEU A 387 -4.35 22.72 10.50
CA LEU A 387 -5.31 23.17 11.51
C LEU A 387 -5.10 24.65 11.87
N ALA A 388 -3.84 25.07 12.09
CA ALA A 388 -3.51 26.47 12.37
C ALA A 388 -3.89 27.39 11.20
N VAL A 389 -3.50 27.04 9.98
CA VAL A 389 -3.76 27.84 8.77
C VAL A 389 -5.27 27.94 8.49
N LYS A 390 -6.01 26.83 8.60
CA LYS A 390 -7.48 26.84 8.40
C LYS A 390 -8.16 27.75 9.41
N THR A 391 -7.80 27.62 10.68
CA THR A 391 -8.38 28.43 11.76
C THR A 391 -8.09 29.92 11.54
N TRP A 392 -6.89 30.27 11.11
CA TRP A 392 -6.51 31.65 10.80
C TRP A 392 -7.25 32.23 9.60
N ARG A 393 -7.44 31.43 8.54
CA ARG A 393 -8.24 31.83 7.36
C ARG A 393 -9.71 32.06 7.74
N ASN A 394 -10.27 31.19 8.57
CA ASN A 394 -11.67 31.26 9.01
C ASN A 394 -11.86 32.03 10.32
N ARG A 395 -10.93 32.92 10.68
CA ARG A 395 -10.91 33.63 11.98
C ARG A 395 -12.18 34.43 12.30
N THR A 396 -12.95 34.82 11.28
CA THR A 396 -14.21 35.57 11.45
C THR A 396 -15.36 34.70 11.98
N GLN A 397 -15.25 33.37 11.89
CA GLN A 397 -16.26 32.42 12.38
C GLN A 397 -16.05 32.02 13.85
N PHE A 398 -14.96 32.46 14.46
CA PHE A 398 -14.57 32.10 15.82
C PHE A 398 -14.41 33.34 16.69
N SER A 399 -14.59 33.19 18.01
CA SER A 399 -14.23 34.26 18.94
C SER A 399 -12.71 34.49 18.91
N LYS A 400 -12.26 35.73 19.17
CA LYS A 400 -10.82 36.07 19.19
C LYS A 400 -10.01 35.13 20.11
N ARG A 401 -10.57 34.78 21.27
CA ARG A 401 -9.95 33.83 22.21
C ARG A 401 -9.83 32.41 21.62
N ALA A 402 -10.87 31.93 20.94
CA ALA A 402 -10.85 30.61 20.31
C ALA A 402 -9.82 30.54 19.17
N VAL A 403 -9.67 31.60 18.37
CA VAL A 403 -8.65 31.69 17.32
C VAL A 403 -7.25 31.59 17.91
N ILE A 404 -6.93 32.37 18.95
CA ILE A 404 -5.61 32.37 19.60
C ILE A 404 -5.28 30.96 20.12
N VAL A 405 -6.21 30.32 20.83
CA VAL A 405 -6.00 28.98 21.39
C VAL A 405 -5.79 27.95 20.28
N LEU A 406 -6.66 27.90 19.28
CA LEU A 406 -6.61 26.88 18.22
C LEU A 406 -5.40 27.05 17.29
N VAL A 407 -5.05 28.29 16.93
CA VAL A 407 -3.84 28.57 16.16
C VAL A 407 -2.59 28.25 16.98
N GLY A 408 -2.56 28.67 18.25
CA GLY A 408 -1.47 28.36 19.17
C GLY A 408 -1.26 26.86 19.34
N MET A 409 -2.34 26.09 19.50
CA MET A 409 -2.30 24.63 19.55
C MET A 409 -1.81 24.03 18.22
N GLY A 410 -2.30 24.48 17.08
CA GLY A 410 -1.84 23.96 15.78
C GLY A 410 -0.35 24.22 15.54
N LEU A 411 0.14 25.42 15.86
CA LEU A 411 1.56 25.78 15.73
C LEU A 411 2.42 25.01 16.73
N MET A 412 2.03 24.94 18.00
CA MET A 412 2.76 24.16 19.01
C MET A 412 2.81 22.68 18.64
N GLY A 413 1.71 22.12 18.15
CA GLY A 413 1.65 20.74 17.64
C GLY A 413 2.57 20.51 16.47
N ALA A 414 2.55 21.40 15.47
CA ALA A 414 3.45 21.33 14.32
C ALA A 414 4.92 21.40 14.75
N THR A 415 5.26 22.29 15.69
CA THR A 415 6.63 22.42 16.21
C THR A 415 7.07 21.17 16.97
N LEU A 416 6.24 20.64 17.87
CA LEU A 416 6.57 19.44 18.64
C LEU A 416 6.75 18.21 17.73
N THR A 417 5.86 18.03 16.77
CA THR A 417 5.92 16.89 15.83
C THR A 417 7.08 17.04 14.83
N ALA A 418 7.35 18.25 14.34
CA ALA A 418 8.53 18.52 13.52
C ALA A 418 9.84 18.29 14.30
N LEU A 419 9.89 18.67 15.58
CA LEU A 419 11.04 18.41 16.44
C LEU A 419 11.28 16.90 16.58
N VAL A 420 10.23 16.09 16.76
CA VAL A 420 10.35 14.62 16.78
C VAL A 420 10.92 14.10 15.46
N VAL A 421 10.47 14.60 14.31
CA VAL A 421 11.03 14.22 12.99
C VAL A 421 12.52 14.56 12.90
N ILE A 422 12.90 15.78 13.26
CA ILE A 422 14.30 16.25 13.20
C ILE A 422 15.19 15.42 14.13
N VAL A 423 14.77 15.24 15.38
CA VAL A 423 15.51 14.44 16.36
C VAL A 423 15.64 12.99 15.88
N SER A 424 14.57 12.41 15.31
CA SER A 424 14.61 11.05 14.76
C SER A 424 15.57 10.92 13.59
N LEU A 425 15.56 11.87 12.65
CA LEU A 425 16.47 11.89 11.51
C LEU A 425 17.94 12.01 11.94
N ILE A 426 18.24 12.88 12.93
CA ILE A 426 19.62 13.12 13.39
C ILE A 426 20.11 11.93 14.25
N THR A 427 19.35 11.54 15.27
CA THR A 427 19.80 10.56 16.27
C THR A 427 19.83 9.13 15.72
N LYS A 428 19.00 8.83 14.70
CA LYS A 428 18.83 7.48 14.15
C LYS A 428 19.29 7.34 12.72
N PHE A 429 20.03 8.33 12.20
CA PHE A 429 20.55 8.29 10.83
C PHE A 429 21.30 6.98 10.57
N THR A 430 22.16 6.56 11.49
CA THR A 430 22.95 5.31 11.39
C THR A 430 22.14 4.03 11.60
N GLN A 431 20.93 4.11 12.16
CA GLN A 431 20.06 2.96 12.42
C GLN A 431 19.07 2.68 11.28
N GLY A 432 19.14 3.44 10.19
CA GLY A 432 18.28 3.24 9.02
C GLY A 432 17.39 4.42 8.68
N ALA A 433 17.28 5.47 9.51
CA ALA A 433 16.46 6.65 9.21
C ALA A 433 16.81 7.30 7.86
N TRP A 434 18.04 7.12 7.39
CA TRP A 434 18.49 7.52 6.04
C TRP A 434 17.64 6.92 4.91
N ILE A 435 17.07 5.72 5.09
CA ILE A 435 16.22 5.06 4.11
C ILE A 435 14.95 5.87 3.88
N VAL A 436 14.30 6.34 4.94
CA VAL A 436 13.10 7.19 4.82
C VAL A 436 13.48 8.55 4.27
N ALA A 437 14.61 9.13 4.72
CA ALA A 437 15.14 10.39 4.20
C ALA A 437 15.43 10.35 2.69
N LEU A 438 15.75 9.17 2.14
CA LEU A 438 15.95 8.96 0.70
C LEU A 438 14.66 8.57 -0.03
N ALA A 439 13.89 7.64 0.55
CA ALA A 439 12.67 7.10 -0.06
C ALA A 439 11.59 8.17 -0.24
N LEU A 440 11.44 9.07 0.73
CA LEU A 440 10.42 10.12 0.68
C LEU A 440 10.65 11.10 -0.50
N PRO A 441 11.83 11.73 -0.67
CA PRO A 441 12.11 12.55 -1.84
C PRO A 441 12.02 11.78 -3.17
N LEU A 442 12.48 10.53 -3.21
CA LEU A 442 12.46 9.72 -4.43
C LEU A 442 11.02 9.38 -4.87
N LEU A 443 10.15 9.07 -3.91
CA LEU A 443 8.74 8.80 -4.14
C LEU A 443 8.01 10.08 -4.59
N ILE A 444 8.28 11.22 -3.95
CA ILE A 444 7.77 12.55 -4.38
C ILE A 444 8.22 12.89 -5.80
N TRP A 445 9.50 12.66 -6.12
CA TRP A 445 10.05 12.88 -7.46
C TRP A 445 9.35 12.00 -8.51
N GLY A 446 9.15 10.72 -8.21
CA GLY A 446 8.41 9.78 -9.06
C GLY A 446 6.98 10.24 -9.32
N MET A 447 6.25 10.63 -8.28
CA MET A 447 4.89 11.15 -8.40
C MET A 447 4.83 12.45 -9.24
N ARG A 448 5.79 13.36 -9.06
CA ARG A 448 5.92 14.57 -9.89
C ARG A 448 6.23 14.25 -11.35
N LYS A 449 7.01 13.20 -11.62
CA LYS A 449 7.29 12.76 -13.00
C LYS A 449 6.04 12.17 -13.66
N ILE A 450 5.28 11.35 -12.93
CA ILE A 450 4.01 10.79 -13.40
C ILE A 450 3.02 11.90 -13.75
N ARG A 451 2.81 12.87 -12.85
CA ARG A 451 1.89 13.98 -13.08
C ARG A 451 2.29 14.84 -14.28
N ARG A 452 3.59 15.12 -14.44
CA ARG A 452 4.12 15.84 -15.62
C ARG A 452 3.85 15.08 -16.91
N HIS A 453 4.07 13.77 -16.92
CA HIS A 453 3.79 12.93 -18.08
C HIS A 453 2.30 12.93 -18.43
N TYR A 454 1.41 12.78 -17.45
CA TYR A 454 -0.04 12.82 -17.71
C TYR A 454 -0.53 14.17 -18.22
N ARG A 455 0.06 15.28 -17.75
CA ARG A 455 -0.25 16.60 -18.28
C ARG A 455 0.24 16.75 -19.72
N ALA A 456 1.48 16.36 -20.01
CA ALA A 456 2.03 16.41 -21.37
C ALA A 456 1.16 15.63 -22.36
N VAL A 457 0.75 14.40 -22.01
CA VAL A 457 -0.15 13.58 -22.84
C VAL A 457 -1.53 14.22 -22.97
N ALA A 458 -2.08 14.77 -21.88
CA ALA A 458 -3.38 15.44 -21.93
C ALA A 458 -3.34 16.70 -22.81
N ASP A 459 -2.24 17.45 -22.78
CA ASP A 459 -2.04 18.65 -23.58
C ASP A 459 -1.84 18.30 -25.07
N GLU A 460 -1.11 17.22 -25.38
CA GLU A 460 -0.90 16.71 -26.75
C GLU A 460 -2.20 16.16 -27.37
N LEU A 461 -3.03 15.47 -26.59
CA LEU A 461 -4.29 14.90 -27.05
C LEU A 461 -5.48 15.87 -26.98
N ARG A 462 -5.28 17.09 -26.45
CA ARG A 462 -6.37 18.04 -26.26
C ARG A 462 -6.81 18.60 -27.62
N VAL A 463 -8.04 18.29 -28.02
CA VAL A 463 -8.66 18.94 -29.17
C VAL A 463 -8.94 20.40 -28.82
N THR A 464 -8.15 21.32 -29.40
CA THR A 464 -8.34 22.77 -29.25
C THR A 464 -9.23 23.35 -30.33
N ASP A 465 -9.22 22.75 -31.52
CA ASP A 465 -10.05 23.12 -32.65
C ASP A 465 -11.19 22.11 -32.82
N TYR A 466 -12.38 22.47 -32.35
CA TYR A 466 -13.59 21.64 -32.47
C TYR A 466 -14.17 21.60 -33.90
N SER A 467 -13.57 22.32 -34.86
CA SER A 467 -13.93 22.19 -36.27
C SER A 467 -13.31 20.94 -36.91
N LEU A 468 -12.28 20.35 -36.30
CA LEU A 468 -11.70 19.07 -36.70
C LEU A 468 -12.75 17.95 -36.54
N LYS A 469 -13.30 17.50 -37.66
CA LYS A 469 -14.25 16.38 -37.71
C LYS A 469 -13.56 15.11 -38.21
N PRO A 470 -13.98 13.93 -37.74
CA PRO A 470 -13.52 12.67 -38.32
C PRO A 470 -13.80 12.62 -39.83
N VAL A 471 -12.79 12.26 -40.61
CA VAL A 471 -12.91 12.05 -42.07
C VAL A 471 -12.75 10.55 -42.33
N PRO A 472 -13.55 9.93 -43.23
CA PRO A 472 -13.38 8.53 -43.60
C PRO A 472 -11.98 8.27 -44.15
N ALA A 473 -11.27 7.30 -43.56
CA ALA A 473 -10.00 6.82 -44.11
C ALA A 473 -10.26 5.86 -45.28
N LYS A 474 -9.42 5.92 -46.32
CA LYS A 474 -9.42 4.91 -47.38
C LYS A 474 -8.70 3.66 -46.87
N ILE A 475 -9.41 2.55 -46.75
CA ILE A 475 -8.88 1.33 -46.15
C ILE A 475 -8.43 0.35 -47.22
N VAL A 476 -7.22 -0.20 -47.06
CA VAL A 476 -6.74 -1.38 -47.82
C VAL A 476 -6.57 -2.54 -46.85
N ALA A 477 -7.31 -3.63 -47.06
CA ALA A 477 -7.24 -4.79 -46.16
C ALA A 477 -6.22 -5.80 -46.67
N VAL A 478 -5.31 -6.26 -45.82
CA VAL A 478 -4.31 -7.30 -46.13
C VAL A 478 -4.57 -8.52 -45.25
N VAL A 479 -4.76 -9.68 -45.86
CA VAL A 479 -4.99 -10.95 -45.14
C VAL A 479 -3.84 -11.90 -45.46
N PRO A 480 -2.96 -12.25 -44.51
CA PRO A 480 -1.98 -13.31 -44.71
C PRO A 480 -2.67 -14.66 -44.87
N VAL A 481 -2.46 -15.34 -46.00
CA VAL A 481 -3.08 -16.63 -46.31
C VAL A 481 -2.01 -17.66 -46.61
N ASN A 482 -1.95 -18.73 -45.82
CA ASN A 482 -1.05 -19.87 -46.08
C ASN A 482 -1.74 -21.00 -46.88
N SER A 483 -3.06 -21.11 -46.76
CA SER A 483 -3.86 -22.15 -47.42
C SER A 483 -5.31 -21.70 -47.54
N ILE A 484 -6.05 -22.19 -48.56
CA ILE A 484 -7.49 -21.97 -48.66
C ILE A 484 -8.20 -22.88 -47.64
N ASN A 485 -8.59 -22.32 -46.50
CA ASN A 485 -9.28 -23.04 -45.43
C ASN A 485 -10.37 -22.16 -44.79
N ARG A 486 -11.20 -22.73 -43.91
CA ARG A 486 -12.33 -22.01 -43.27
C ARG A 486 -11.90 -20.73 -42.53
N LEU A 487 -10.69 -20.72 -41.98
CA LEU A 487 -10.13 -19.58 -41.27
C LEU A 487 -9.81 -18.44 -42.24
N SER A 488 -9.09 -18.72 -43.33
CA SER A 488 -8.76 -17.75 -44.37
C SER A 488 -9.99 -17.23 -45.10
N ILE A 489 -10.97 -18.09 -45.40
CA ILE A 489 -12.25 -17.69 -46.01
C ILE A 489 -12.96 -16.67 -45.13
N LYS A 490 -13.10 -16.98 -43.84
CA LYS A 490 -13.80 -16.10 -42.90
C LYS A 490 -13.09 -14.76 -42.72
N SER A 491 -11.75 -14.76 -42.68
CA SER A 491 -10.96 -13.52 -42.63
C SER A 491 -11.11 -12.68 -43.89
N LEU A 492 -11.13 -13.29 -45.08
CA LEU A 492 -11.35 -12.59 -46.35
C LEU A 492 -12.77 -12.03 -46.45
N SER A 493 -13.79 -12.75 -45.97
CA SER A 493 -15.16 -12.24 -45.91
C SER A 493 -15.28 -10.98 -45.04
N VAL A 494 -14.57 -10.93 -43.91
CA VAL A 494 -14.51 -9.72 -43.07
C VAL A 494 -13.74 -8.60 -43.78
N ALA A 495 -12.63 -8.92 -44.46
CA ALA A 495 -11.87 -7.95 -45.23
C ALA A 495 -12.72 -7.25 -46.31
N LEU A 496 -13.52 -8.02 -47.06
CA LEU A 496 -14.43 -7.51 -48.09
C LEU A 496 -15.53 -6.59 -47.57
N GLY A 497 -15.89 -6.70 -46.28
CA GLY A 497 -16.84 -5.80 -45.63
C GLY A 497 -16.22 -4.51 -45.11
N LEU A 498 -14.88 -4.46 -44.97
CA LEU A 498 -14.15 -3.33 -44.39
C LEU A 498 -13.47 -2.44 -45.43
N ALA A 499 -13.02 -3.03 -46.55
CA ALA A 499 -12.22 -2.36 -47.56
C ALA A 499 -12.75 -2.65 -48.97
N GLU A 500 -12.63 -1.66 -49.85
CA GLU A 500 -12.92 -1.83 -51.28
C GLU A 500 -11.82 -2.66 -51.97
N GLU A 501 -10.58 -2.53 -51.50
CA GLU A 501 -9.43 -3.29 -51.98
C GLU A 501 -8.94 -4.27 -50.91
N VAL A 502 -8.94 -5.56 -51.25
CA VAL A 502 -8.48 -6.64 -50.38
C VAL A 502 -7.29 -7.33 -51.03
N VAL A 503 -6.21 -7.47 -50.28
CA VAL A 503 -5.02 -8.21 -50.71
C VAL A 503 -4.89 -9.49 -49.90
N ALA A 504 -5.01 -10.63 -50.57
CA ALA A 504 -4.62 -11.93 -50.01
C ALA A 504 -3.11 -12.09 -50.17
N LEU A 505 -2.37 -12.06 -49.07
CA LEU A 505 -0.91 -12.12 -49.08
C LEU A 505 -0.43 -13.54 -48.81
N HIS A 506 0.17 -14.18 -49.81
CA HIS A 506 0.77 -15.50 -49.69
C HIS A 506 2.29 -15.40 -49.78
N VAL A 507 3.01 -16.01 -48.84
CA VAL A 507 4.47 -16.01 -48.82
C VAL A 507 4.96 -17.38 -49.25
N VAL A 508 5.53 -17.46 -50.46
CA VAL A 508 6.03 -18.71 -51.04
C VAL A 508 7.46 -18.94 -50.60
N ARG A 509 7.72 -20.12 -50.06
CA ARG A 509 9.08 -20.54 -49.67
C ARG A 509 9.80 -21.13 -50.88
N SER A 510 11.12 -20.92 -51.01
CA SER A 510 11.91 -21.43 -52.14
C SER A 510 11.87 -22.96 -52.38
N GLN A 511 11.32 -23.74 -51.46
CA GLN A 511 11.16 -25.19 -51.59
C GLN A 511 9.76 -25.61 -52.07
N GLU A 512 8.81 -24.68 -52.18
CA GLU A 512 7.45 -24.95 -52.64
C GLU A 512 7.37 -24.79 -54.17
N PRO A 513 6.52 -25.59 -54.87
CA PRO A 513 6.35 -25.46 -56.31
C PRO A 513 5.83 -24.05 -56.65
N PRO A 514 6.53 -23.28 -57.50
CA PRO A 514 6.03 -22.00 -57.95
C PRO A 514 4.71 -22.21 -58.70
N HIS A 515 3.74 -21.32 -58.49
CA HIS A 515 2.41 -21.30 -59.12
C HIS A 515 1.34 -22.29 -58.62
N GLN A 516 1.67 -23.32 -57.83
CA GLN A 516 0.63 -24.29 -57.39
C GLN A 516 -0.46 -23.65 -56.51
N PHE A 517 -0.10 -22.70 -55.65
CA PHE A 517 -1.09 -21.96 -54.87
C PHE A 517 -1.87 -20.95 -55.72
N GLU A 518 -1.23 -20.32 -56.69
CA GLU A 518 -1.85 -19.35 -57.62
C GLU A 518 -2.93 -20.02 -58.47
N GLU A 519 -2.66 -21.20 -59.05
CA GLU A 519 -3.65 -21.95 -59.82
C GLU A 519 -4.86 -22.36 -58.98
N ARG A 520 -4.62 -22.80 -57.74
CA ARG A 520 -5.70 -23.15 -56.80
C ARG A 520 -6.50 -21.93 -56.38
N TRP A 521 -5.83 -20.79 -56.25
CA TRP A 521 -6.46 -19.53 -55.91
C TRP A 521 -7.33 -19.03 -57.06
N GLU A 522 -6.85 -19.04 -58.30
CA GLU A 522 -7.63 -18.61 -59.47
C GLU A 522 -8.91 -19.44 -59.64
N LYS A 523 -8.83 -20.75 -59.44
CA LYS A 523 -10.01 -21.64 -59.49
C LYS A 523 -11.02 -21.37 -58.37
N TRP A 524 -10.55 -20.85 -57.23
CA TRP A 524 -11.37 -20.67 -56.04
C TRP A 524 -11.85 -19.22 -55.85
N ASN A 525 -11.11 -18.22 -56.33
CA ASN A 525 -11.26 -16.82 -55.94
C ASN A 525 -12.71 -16.34 -56.12
N PRO A 526 -13.43 -16.08 -55.02
CA PRO A 526 -14.86 -15.84 -55.07
C PRO A 526 -15.23 -14.41 -55.47
N ASP A 527 -14.29 -13.46 -55.43
CA ASP A 527 -14.58 -12.03 -55.64
C ASP A 527 -13.40 -11.31 -56.33
N PRO A 528 -13.62 -10.55 -57.42
CA PRO A 528 -12.58 -9.84 -58.15
C PRO A 528 -11.89 -8.72 -57.34
N ARG A 529 -12.49 -8.27 -56.22
CA ARG A 529 -11.87 -7.30 -55.31
C ARG A 529 -10.71 -7.89 -54.49
N ILE A 530 -10.62 -9.23 -54.41
CA ILE A 530 -9.53 -9.91 -53.72
C ILE A 530 -8.37 -10.13 -54.70
N LYS A 531 -7.32 -9.31 -54.56
CA LYS A 531 -6.07 -9.45 -55.30
C LYS A 531 -5.13 -10.39 -54.56
N LEU A 532 -4.58 -11.39 -55.24
CA LEU A 532 -3.54 -12.25 -54.68
C LEU A 532 -2.17 -11.57 -54.84
N ALA A 533 -1.46 -11.39 -53.73
CA ALA A 533 -0.07 -10.96 -53.72
C ALA A 533 0.81 -12.12 -53.28
N VAL A 534 1.66 -12.60 -54.18
CA VAL A 534 2.61 -13.69 -53.90
C VAL A 534 3.99 -13.10 -53.69
N VAL A 535 4.54 -13.30 -52.49
CA VAL A 535 5.86 -12.75 -52.11
C VAL A 535 6.83 -13.91 -51.89
N PRO A 536 7.83 -14.09 -52.77
CA PRO A 536 8.81 -15.15 -52.59
C PRO A 536 9.79 -14.81 -51.46
N THR A 537 10.19 -15.83 -50.70
CA THR A 537 11.25 -15.70 -49.68
C THR A 537 12.28 -16.83 -49.79
N GLN A 538 13.56 -16.43 -49.84
CA GLN A 538 14.72 -17.33 -49.74
C GLN A 538 15.04 -17.72 -48.29
N TYR A 539 14.38 -17.08 -47.32
CA TYR A 539 14.63 -17.28 -45.89
C TYR A 539 13.47 -18.03 -45.23
N ARG A 540 13.75 -18.75 -44.13
CA ARG A 540 12.73 -19.47 -43.34
C ARG A 540 11.69 -18.56 -42.67
N SER A 541 11.95 -17.25 -42.58
CA SER A 541 11.05 -16.29 -41.93
C SER A 541 9.94 -15.83 -42.88
N VAL A 542 8.69 -16.03 -42.47
CA VAL A 542 7.48 -15.51 -43.15
C VAL A 542 7.15 -14.08 -42.70
N VAL A 543 7.61 -13.67 -41.53
CA VAL A 543 7.34 -12.35 -40.93
C VAL A 543 7.96 -11.23 -41.77
N ARG A 544 9.24 -11.35 -42.14
CA ARG A 544 9.97 -10.28 -42.85
C ARG A 544 9.34 -9.92 -44.21
N PRO A 545 8.97 -10.90 -45.08
CA PRO A 545 8.27 -10.62 -46.33
C PRO A 545 6.93 -9.89 -46.12
N VAL A 546 6.14 -10.32 -45.13
CA VAL A 546 4.85 -9.69 -44.83
C VAL A 546 5.02 -8.23 -44.39
N VAL A 547 5.96 -7.98 -43.48
CA VAL A 547 6.27 -6.62 -43.01
C VAL A 547 6.74 -5.75 -44.15
N ARG A 548 7.65 -6.24 -45.00
CA ARG A 548 8.13 -5.49 -46.16
C ARG A 548 7.02 -5.14 -47.13
N TYR A 549 6.10 -6.07 -47.40
CA TYR A 549 4.99 -5.83 -48.32
C TYR A 549 4.00 -4.80 -47.77
N VAL A 550 3.63 -4.90 -46.49
CA VAL A 550 2.76 -3.92 -45.82
C VAL A 550 3.42 -2.55 -45.74
N ASP A 551 4.73 -2.49 -45.42
CA ASP A 551 5.50 -1.24 -45.42
C ASP A 551 5.48 -0.63 -46.84
N LEU A 552 5.69 -1.42 -47.91
CA LEU A 552 5.60 -0.93 -49.29
C LEU A 552 4.22 -0.35 -49.63
N LEU A 553 3.14 -1.06 -49.28
CA LEU A 553 1.77 -0.57 -49.50
C LEU A 553 1.48 0.74 -48.76
N SER A 554 1.92 0.84 -47.50
CA SER A 554 1.75 2.04 -46.69
C SER A 554 2.57 3.23 -47.21
N HIS A 555 3.77 3.00 -47.77
CA HIS A 555 4.60 4.06 -48.32
C HIS A 555 4.15 4.53 -49.72
N GLN A 556 3.60 3.63 -50.54
CA GLN A 556 3.13 3.98 -51.90
C GLN A 556 1.93 4.92 -51.86
N ASN A 557 1.03 4.75 -50.89
CA ASN A 557 -0.15 5.60 -50.71
C ASN A 557 -0.28 6.00 -49.24
N PRO A 558 0.37 7.10 -48.80
CA PRO A 558 0.36 7.53 -47.40
C PRO A 558 -1.04 7.89 -46.88
N GLU A 559 -1.95 8.26 -47.79
CA GLU A 559 -3.38 8.55 -47.54
C GLU A 559 -4.20 7.29 -47.24
N ASN A 560 -3.72 6.11 -47.64
CA ASN A 560 -4.42 4.85 -47.39
C ASN A 560 -4.04 4.30 -46.01
N HIS A 561 -5.05 3.82 -45.29
CA HIS A 561 -4.90 3.15 -44.01
C HIS A 561 -4.90 1.64 -44.23
N VAL A 562 -3.79 0.97 -43.93
CA VAL A 562 -3.64 -0.47 -44.17
C VAL A 562 -4.15 -1.24 -42.95
N VAL A 563 -5.11 -2.13 -43.15
CA VAL A 563 -5.62 -3.01 -42.09
C VAL A 563 -5.14 -4.43 -42.35
N ILE A 564 -4.22 -4.93 -41.53
CA ILE A 564 -3.79 -6.33 -41.60
C ILE A 564 -4.70 -7.20 -40.73
N ILE A 565 -5.41 -8.14 -41.34
CA ILE A 565 -6.31 -9.05 -40.63
C ILE A 565 -5.56 -10.34 -40.32
N LEU A 566 -5.24 -10.55 -39.05
CA LEU A 566 -4.53 -11.72 -38.55
C LEU A 566 -5.54 -12.76 -38.03
N PRO A 567 -5.68 -13.91 -38.71
CA PRO A 567 -6.50 -14.99 -38.20
C PRO A 567 -5.87 -15.64 -36.96
N GLU A 568 -6.64 -15.76 -35.88
CA GLU A 568 -6.22 -16.45 -34.66
C GLU A 568 -7.17 -17.59 -34.27
N LEU A 569 -6.59 -18.73 -33.93
CA LEU A 569 -7.32 -19.87 -33.40
C LEU A 569 -7.60 -19.66 -31.91
N ILE A 570 -8.89 -19.63 -31.53
CA ILE A 570 -9.29 -19.70 -30.14
C ILE A 570 -9.31 -21.17 -29.73
N VAL A 571 -8.34 -21.53 -28.90
CA VAL A 571 -8.11 -22.86 -28.35
C VAL A 571 -8.82 -23.04 -26.99
N ARG A 572 -9.03 -24.28 -26.56
CA ARG A 572 -9.79 -24.59 -25.34
C ARG A 572 -8.89 -24.61 -24.10
N TYR A 573 -7.64 -25.06 -24.25
CA TYR A 573 -6.68 -25.17 -23.15
C TYR A 573 -5.50 -24.21 -23.33
N VAL A 574 -4.95 -23.71 -22.21
CA VAL A 574 -3.85 -22.71 -22.23
C VAL A 574 -2.57 -23.25 -22.89
N TRP A 575 -2.29 -24.56 -22.77
CA TRP A 575 -1.12 -25.17 -23.40
C TRP A 575 -1.20 -25.21 -24.93
N GLU A 576 -2.41 -25.31 -25.49
CA GLU A 576 -2.63 -25.27 -26.94
C GLU A 576 -2.27 -23.90 -27.54
N HIS A 577 -2.30 -22.84 -26.71
CA HIS A 577 -1.95 -21.49 -27.14
C HIS A 577 -0.46 -21.36 -27.48
N PHE A 578 0.40 -22.18 -26.87
CA PHE A 578 1.82 -22.24 -27.22
C PHE A 578 2.07 -22.91 -28.58
N LEU A 579 1.14 -23.76 -29.03
CA LEU A 579 1.27 -24.54 -30.27
C LEU A 579 0.72 -23.81 -31.50
N HIS A 580 -0.07 -22.75 -31.31
CA HIS A 580 -0.77 -22.04 -32.37
C HIS A 580 -0.50 -20.52 -32.28
N ASN A 581 -0.88 -19.76 -33.32
CA ASN A 581 -0.86 -18.28 -33.35
C ASN A 581 0.49 -17.55 -33.19
N GLN A 582 1.64 -18.23 -33.14
CA GLN A 582 2.95 -17.57 -32.96
C GLN A 582 3.27 -16.52 -34.05
N LEU A 583 2.83 -16.76 -35.30
CA LEU A 583 2.99 -15.81 -36.40
C LEU A 583 2.15 -14.54 -36.18
N ALA A 584 0.90 -14.69 -35.74
CA ALA A 584 0.00 -13.57 -35.48
C ALA A 584 0.54 -12.68 -34.36
N LEU A 585 0.97 -13.30 -33.25
CA LEU A 585 1.54 -12.60 -32.09
C LEU A 585 2.82 -11.83 -32.45
N THR A 586 3.68 -12.42 -33.29
CA THR A 586 4.89 -11.74 -33.77
C THR A 586 4.55 -10.55 -34.67
N LEU A 587 3.62 -10.72 -35.63
CA LEU A 587 3.21 -9.64 -36.54
C LEU A 587 2.51 -8.49 -35.79
N GLU A 588 1.69 -8.81 -34.78
CA GLU A 588 1.05 -7.82 -33.91
C GLU A 588 2.09 -6.93 -33.23
N THR A 589 3.11 -7.51 -32.59
CA THR A 589 4.20 -6.74 -31.96
C THR A 589 5.01 -5.89 -32.94
N VAL A 590 5.12 -6.27 -34.20
CA VAL A 590 5.87 -5.49 -35.20
C VAL A 590 5.05 -4.32 -35.71
N PHE A 591 3.77 -4.53 -36.02
CA PHE A 591 2.93 -3.50 -36.63
C PHE A 591 2.37 -2.48 -35.63
N ILE A 592 2.35 -2.78 -34.33
CA ILE A 592 1.85 -1.83 -33.31
C ILE A 592 2.62 -0.50 -33.28
N PHE A 593 3.85 -0.47 -33.79
CA PHE A 593 4.70 0.73 -33.86
C PHE A 593 4.69 1.41 -35.24
N ARG A 594 3.93 0.90 -36.21
CA ARG A 594 3.84 1.46 -37.57
C ARG A 594 2.72 2.49 -37.65
N LYS A 595 2.99 3.61 -38.33
CA LYS A 595 1.96 4.62 -38.63
C LYS A 595 1.07 4.14 -39.78
N ASN A 596 -0.22 4.49 -39.74
CA ASN A 596 -1.22 4.15 -40.77
C ASN A 596 -1.40 2.65 -41.05
N VAL A 597 -1.00 1.80 -40.09
CA VAL A 597 -1.24 0.35 -40.12
C VAL A 597 -2.04 -0.03 -38.88
N THR A 598 -3.12 -0.77 -39.06
CA THR A 598 -3.91 -1.33 -37.95
C THR A 598 -3.94 -2.83 -38.05
N VAL A 599 -3.68 -3.48 -36.92
CA VAL A 599 -3.79 -4.94 -36.79
C VAL A 599 -5.20 -5.27 -36.32
N MET A 600 -5.90 -6.11 -37.07
CA MET A 600 -7.21 -6.63 -36.72
C MET A 600 -7.12 -8.13 -36.49
N ILE A 601 -7.44 -8.58 -35.29
CA ILE A 601 -7.44 -10.01 -34.96
C ILE A 601 -8.80 -10.61 -35.31
N MET A 602 -8.79 -11.68 -36.10
CA MET A 602 -9.99 -12.42 -36.47
C MET A 602 -10.05 -13.76 -35.71
N PRO A 603 -10.81 -13.84 -34.60
CA PRO A 603 -10.89 -15.07 -33.83
C PRO A 603 -11.72 -16.14 -34.53
N TYR A 604 -11.19 -17.37 -34.53
CA TYR A 604 -11.89 -18.56 -35.00
C TYR A 604 -11.91 -19.62 -33.90
N LYS A 605 -13.10 -19.89 -33.38
CA LYS A 605 -13.33 -20.93 -32.39
C LYS A 605 -13.54 -22.27 -33.10
N LEU A 606 -12.70 -23.26 -32.80
CA LEU A 606 -12.87 -24.63 -33.30
C LEU A 606 -14.21 -25.20 -32.78
N GLN A 607 -15.03 -25.75 -33.68
CA GLN A 607 -16.39 -26.25 -33.37
C GLN A 607 -16.44 -27.73 -32.94
N GLY A 608 -15.30 -28.41 -32.89
CA GLY A 608 -15.21 -29.78 -32.37
C GLY A 608 -13.91 -29.94 -31.62
N TYR A 609 -14.02 -30.08 -30.30
CA TYR A 609 -13.18 -30.79 -29.31
C TYR A 609 -13.54 -30.32 -27.88
#